data_AF-A0A395I2V6-F1
#
_entry.id   AF-A0A395I2V6-F1
#
_cell.length_a   1.000
_cell.length_b   1.000
_cell.length_c   1.000
_cell.angle_alpha   90.00
_cell.angle_beta   90.00
_cell.angle_gamma   90.00
#
_symmetry.space_group_name_H-M   'P 1'
#
loop_
_entity.id
_entity.type
_entity.pdbx_description
1 polymer ?
#
loop_
_entity_poly.entity_id
_entity_poly.type
_entity_poly.pdbx_seq_one_letter_code
_entity_poly.pdbx_strand_id
1 'polypeptide(L)'
;MSKRINSFFQPIPSKKPKSDPEATTASSPSAPVATTHHPTYPMPIRDLPSHLFKPIANLERVIPPKAINNQPHLDLLYFQPFLPSPIARDLFNFLRNELPFYRVQYTIRRGPTETLINTPRYTTVFGVDETSIFIPGSQQDTPTTNSKDPNTPPIDSSPPKPPITLNPSLTLVESRTRAPPTTLKDKTKYNHPPRPIPPCLDVLRQAVEAATADGTHYNFCLVNYYATGDDSISYHSDDERFLGPNPTIASISLGGQRDFLLKHKPVAGSDVDAGKPLKFPLDSGDMIIMRGETQANWLHSIPKRKGAQGSQGRINITFRKAVVPGGTNNYYRYNVGDGAVYRWDESGKRMVAVKKEKESEPEGEKELQKVDGVKA
;
A
#
# COMPACT_ATOMS: atom_id res chain seq x y z
N MET A 1 -53.56 -47.72 13.59
CA MET A 1 -52.16 -47.30 13.32
C MET A 1 -52.20 -46.25 12.22
N SER A 2 -52.00 -44.97 12.55
CA SER A 2 -52.24 -43.86 11.63
C SER A 2 -51.32 -42.68 11.89
N LYS A 3 -50.70 -42.23 10.79
CA LYS A 3 -50.29 -40.85 10.44
C LYS A 3 -48.98 -40.27 10.99
N ARG A 4 -48.02 -40.24 10.07
CA ARG A 4 -46.99 -39.20 9.87
C ARG A 4 -47.63 -37.80 9.71
N ILE A 5 -46.82 -36.77 10.01
CA ILE A 5 -46.78 -35.42 9.42
C ILE A 5 -47.96 -34.50 9.73
N ASN A 6 -47.71 -33.49 10.58
CA ASN A 6 -48.14 -32.08 10.45
C ASN A 6 -47.77 -31.28 11.72
N SER A 7 -46.50 -30.89 11.89
CA SER A 7 -46.12 -29.84 12.85
C SER A 7 -45.46 -28.63 12.18
N PHE A 8 -45.78 -28.40 10.91
CA PHE A 8 -45.54 -27.14 10.22
C PHE A 8 -46.90 -26.44 10.05
N PHE A 9 -46.94 -25.14 10.34
CA PHE A 9 -48.08 -24.21 10.30
C PHE A 9 -48.94 -24.08 11.56
N GLN A 10 -48.48 -23.27 12.52
CA GLN A 10 -49.36 -22.33 13.20
C GLN A 10 -48.73 -20.92 13.26
N PRO A 11 -49.50 -19.84 13.03
CA PRO A 11 -49.00 -18.48 12.95
C PRO A 11 -48.76 -17.89 14.35
N ILE A 12 -47.63 -17.19 14.53
CA ILE A 12 -47.31 -16.45 15.76
C ILE A 12 -47.88 -15.02 15.63
N PRO A 13 -48.53 -14.44 16.66
CA PRO A 13 -49.24 -13.17 16.56
C PRO A 13 -48.29 -11.97 16.41
N SER A 14 -48.69 -11.01 15.57
CA SER A 14 -48.02 -9.72 15.38
C SER A 14 -48.14 -8.84 16.62
N LYS A 15 -47.01 -8.49 17.24
CA LYS A 15 -46.93 -7.40 18.24
C LYS A 15 -46.42 -6.12 17.58
N LYS A 16 -47.23 -5.07 17.67
CA LYS A 16 -46.90 -3.68 17.27
C LYS A 16 -45.61 -3.20 17.97
N PRO A 17 -44.77 -2.40 17.29
CA PRO A 17 -43.59 -1.81 17.92
C PRO A 17 -44.01 -0.73 18.91
N LYS A 18 -43.44 -0.80 20.11
CA LYS A 18 -43.55 0.19 21.18
C LYS A 18 -42.42 1.19 20.97
N SER A 19 -42.77 2.47 20.80
CA SER A 19 -41.86 3.60 20.73
C SER A 19 -41.31 3.93 22.11
N ASP A 20 -40.00 4.02 22.24
CA ASP A 20 -39.30 4.62 23.38
C ASP A 20 -38.22 5.60 22.88
N PRO A 21 -37.86 6.61 23.69
CA PRO A 21 -37.64 7.96 23.20
C PRO A 21 -36.20 8.25 22.78
N GLU A 22 -36.14 9.09 21.77
CA GLU A 22 -35.11 10.05 21.39
C GLU A 22 -34.02 10.31 22.46
N ALA A 23 -32.87 9.66 22.29
CA ALA A 23 -31.60 10.13 22.84
C ALA A 23 -30.77 10.67 21.68
N THR A 24 -31.00 11.94 21.37
CA THR A 24 -30.14 12.79 20.53
C THR A 24 -28.78 12.93 21.22
N THR A 25 -27.88 11.98 21.01
CA THR A 25 -26.45 12.24 21.20
C THR A 25 -25.99 13.06 20.01
N ALA A 26 -25.95 14.38 20.21
CA ALA A 26 -25.28 15.32 19.33
C ALA A 26 -23.89 14.76 18.97
N SER A 27 -23.67 14.54 17.67
CA SER A 27 -22.37 14.19 17.14
C SER A 27 -21.43 15.36 17.41
N SER A 28 -20.57 15.21 18.42
CA SER A 28 -19.40 16.06 18.59
C SER A 28 -18.66 16.15 17.26
N PRO A 29 -18.13 17.32 16.86
CA PRO A 29 -17.37 17.44 15.64
C PRO A 29 -16.19 16.46 15.73
N SER A 30 -16.18 15.47 14.82
CA SER A 30 -15.10 14.50 14.73
C SER A 30 -13.80 15.28 14.63
N ALA A 31 -12.86 15.03 15.55
CA ALA A 31 -11.52 15.60 15.47
C ALA A 31 -11.00 15.48 14.02
N PRO A 32 -10.29 16.48 13.49
CA PRO A 32 -9.80 16.44 12.12
C PRO A 32 -9.03 15.14 11.92
N VAL A 33 -9.48 14.33 10.95
CA VAL A 33 -8.88 13.02 10.70
C VAL A 33 -7.48 13.26 10.15
N ALA A 34 -6.47 12.82 10.90
CA ALA A 34 -5.08 12.99 10.52
C ALA A 34 -4.82 12.33 9.15
N THR A 35 -4.21 13.11 8.26
CA THR A 35 -3.91 12.72 6.87
C THR A 35 -2.46 13.05 6.59
N THR A 36 -1.74 12.06 6.10
CA THR A 36 -0.37 12.24 5.63
C THR A 36 -0.37 12.79 4.22
N HIS A 37 0.33 13.91 4.05
CA HIS A 37 0.56 14.57 2.78
C HIS A 37 2.03 14.44 2.42
N HIS A 38 2.32 14.12 1.15
CA HIS A 38 3.66 14.18 0.61
C HIS A 38 3.57 14.52 -0.89
N PRO A 39 4.44 15.40 -1.44
CA PRO A 39 4.35 15.82 -2.84
C PRO A 39 4.40 14.69 -3.86
N THR A 40 4.96 13.54 -3.48
CA THR A 40 5.09 12.37 -4.37
C THR A 40 3.92 11.38 -4.25
N TYR A 41 3.03 11.58 -3.28
CA TYR A 41 1.76 10.86 -3.23
C TYR A 41 0.80 11.46 -4.27
N PRO A 42 0.06 10.63 -5.02
CA PRO A 42 -0.91 11.14 -5.99
C PRO A 42 -2.15 11.77 -5.32
N MET A 43 -2.26 11.67 -4.00
CA MET A 43 -3.38 12.08 -3.16
C MET A 43 -3.00 11.91 -1.68
N PRO A 44 -3.65 12.64 -0.75
CA PRO A 44 -3.48 12.41 0.68
C PRO A 44 -3.88 10.98 1.07
N ILE A 45 -3.14 10.41 2.02
CA ILE A 45 -3.39 9.08 2.59
C ILE A 45 -3.76 9.29 4.05
N ARG A 46 -4.92 8.77 4.46
CA ARG A 46 -5.37 8.87 5.86
C ARG A 46 -4.47 8.05 6.77
N ASP A 47 -4.27 8.57 7.98
CA ASP A 47 -3.60 7.82 9.05
C ASP A 47 -4.57 6.80 9.64
N LEU A 48 -4.03 5.75 10.26
CA LEU A 48 -4.89 4.74 10.88
C LEU A 48 -5.68 5.36 12.03
N PRO A 49 -7.00 5.13 12.10
CA PRO A 49 -7.77 5.51 13.26
C PRO A 49 -7.27 4.77 14.50
N SER A 50 -7.46 5.36 15.69
CA SER A 50 -6.90 4.85 16.95
C SER A 50 -7.29 3.40 17.26
N HIS A 51 -8.49 2.96 16.85
CA HIS A 51 -8.95 1.57 17.03
C HIS A 51 -8.19 0.55 16.16
N LEU A 52 -7.54 0.99 15.08
CA LEU A 52 -6.61 0.16 14.30
C LEU A 52 -5.16 0.37 14.73
N PHE A 53 -4.75 1.63 14.93
CA PHE A 53 -3.37 1.96 15.27
C PHE A 53 -2.94 1.30 16.58
N LYS A 54 -3.70 1.48 17.68
CA LYS A 54 -3.28 1.01 19.00
C LYS A 54 -3.09 -0.52 19.06
N PRO A 55 -4.03 -1.36 18.55
CA PRO A 55 -3.83 -2.81 18.57
C PRO A 55 -2.70 -3.31 17.65
N ILE A 56 -2.43 -2.63 16.53
CA ILE A 56 -1.32 -3.00 15.63
C ILE A 56 0.03 -2.60 16.23
N ALA A 57 0.13 -1.39 16.80
CA ALA A 57 1.37 -0.89 17.40
C ALA A 57 1.77 -1.65 18.67
N ASN A 58 0.79 -2.18 19.41
CA ASN A 58 1.00 -2.95 20.64
C ASN A 58 0.60 -4.42 20.43
N LEU A 59 0.91 -4.98 19.27
CA LEU A 59 0.54 -6.34 18.92
C LEU A 59 1.29 -7.34 19.81
N GLU A 60 0.59 -7.83 20.84
CA GLU A 60 1.10 -8.90 21.69
C GLU A 60 0.90 -10.26 21.01
N ARG A 61 1.97 -11.03 20.88
CA ARG A 61 1.90 -12.36 20.28
C ARG A 61 1.58 -13.39 21.34
N VAL A 62 0.43 -14.04 21.17
CA VAL A 62 0.02 -15.18 22.00
C VAL A 62 0.53 -16.49 21.42
N ILE A 63 0.68 -16.58 20.09
CA ILE A 63 1.04 -17.82 19.37
C ILE A 63 2.38 -17.61 18.64
N PRO A 64 3.39 -18.47 18.86
CA PRO A 64 4.64 -18.41 18.10
C PRO A 64 4.41 -18.83 16.64
N PRO A 65 5.20 -18.29 15.69
CA PRO A 65 5.08 -18.69 14.29
C PRO A 65 5.50 -20.15 14.10
N LYS A 66 4.84 -20.84 13.19
CA LYS A 66 5.24 -22.18 12.76
C LYS A 66 6.39 -22.07 11.76
N ALA A 67 7.55 -22.64 12.09
CA ALA A 67 8.63 -22.82 11.13
C ALA A 67 8.27 -23.92 10.12
N ILE A 68 8.51 -23.65 8.83
CA ILE A 68 8.35 -24.61 7.73
C ILE A 68 9.66 -24.63 6.96
N ASN A 69 10.50 -25.58 7.31
CA ASN A 69 11.86 -25.74 6.79
C ASN A 69 12.22 -27.22 6.54
N ASN A 70 11.20 -28.05 6.35
CA ASN A 70 11.31 -29.49 6.15
C ASN A 70 11.53 -29.89 4.68
N GLN A 71 11.87 -28.92 3.81
CA GLN A 71 12.17 -29.12 2.40
C GLN A 71 13.48 -28.38 2.07
N PRO A 72 14.28 -28.88 1.10
CA PRO A 72 15.54 -28.23 0.72
C PRO A 72 15.36 -26.74 0.39
N HIS A 73 16.26 -25.92 0.93
CA HIS A 73 16.32 -24.46 0.71
C HIS A 73 15.09 -23.67 1.19
N LEU A 74 14.07 -24.32 1.75
CA LEU A 74 12.86 -23.66 2.22
C LEU A 74 13.04 -23.19 3.66
N ASP A 75 12.82 -21.91 3.91
CA ASP A 75 12.76 -21.34 5.26
C ASP A 75 11.60 -20.35 5.32
N LEU A 76 10.47 -20.83 5.85
CA LEU A 76 9.32 -19.99 6.13
C LEU A 76 9.04 -19.89 7.62
N LEU A 77 8.60 -18.70 8.06
CA LEU A 77 7.82 -18.55 9.28
C LEU A 77 6.37 -18.26 8.91
N TYR A 78 5.44 -19.05 9.45
CA TYR A 78 4.01 -18.86 9.22
C TYR A 78 3.28 -18.46 10.50
N PHE A 79 2.70 -17.27 10.49
CA PHE A 79 1.91 -16.69 11.57
C PHE A 79 0.42 -16.83 11.24
N GLN A 80 -0.31 -17.55 12.08
CA GLN A 80 -1.72 -17.93 11.87
C GLN A 80 -2.58 -17.65 13.11
N PRO A 81 -3.22 -16.48 13.22
CA PRO A 81 -2.96 -15.27 12.42
C PRO A 81 -1.81 -14.45 13.01
N PHE A 82 -1.27 -13.52 12.21
CA PHE A 82 -0.44 -12.43 12.69
C PHE A 82 -1.32 -11.30 13.27
N LEU A 83 -2.38 -10.91 12.56
CA LEU A 83 -3.35 -9.91 13.00
C LEU A 83 -4.67 -10.57 13.41
N PRO A 84 -5.23 -10.25 14.59
CA PRO A 84 -6.54 -10.76 15.00
C PRO A 84 -7.64 -10.42 13.97
N SER A 85 -8.60 -11.32 13.78
CA SER A 85 -9.59 -11.21 12.70
C SER A 85 -10.37 -9.88 12.65
N PRO A 86 -10.82 -9.28 13.77
CA PRO A 86 -11.49 -7.97 13.72
C PRO A 86 -10.57 -6.87 13.17
N ILE A 87 -9.31 -6.84 13.62
CA ILE A 87 -8.32 -5.86 13.17
C ILE A 87 -7.98 -6.08 11.69
N ALA A 88 -7.77 -7.34 11.28
CA ALA A 88 -7.47 -7.67 9.89
C ALA A 88 -8.59 -7.26 8.93
N ARG A 89 -9.86 -7.46 9.31
CA ARG A 89 -11.03 -7.05 8.52
C ARG A 89 -11.12 -5.53 8.39
N ASP A 90 -10.97 -4.81 9.49
CA ASP A 90 -11.15 -3.36 9.50
C ASP A 90 -9.96 -2.67 8.79
N LEU A 91 -8.75 -3.23 8.94
CA LEU A 91 -7.56 -2.83 8.18
C LEU A 91 -7.70 -3.09 6.69
N PHE A 92 -8.27 -4.24 6.27
CA PHE A 92 -8.56 -4.50 4.85
C PHE A 92 -9.42 -3.40 4.24
N ASN A 93 -10.53 -3.06 4.90
CA ASN A 93 -11.46 -2.02 4.42
C ASN A 93 -10.77 -0.66 4.36
N PHE A 94 -10.02 -0.31 5.42
CA PHE A 94 -9.26 0.93 5.48
C PHE A 94 -8.26 1.04 4.32
N LEU A 95 -7.35 0.07 4.16
CA LEU A 95 -6.30 0.15 3.14
C LEU A 95 -6.87 0.14 1.72
N ARG A 96 -7.94 -0.61 1.48
CA ARG A 96 -8.62 -0.62 0.18
C ARG A 96 -9.20 0.75 -0.20
N ASN A 97 -9.73 1.48 0.79
CA ASN A 97 -10.36 2.77 0.59
C ASN A 97 -9.34 3.91 0.49
N GLU A 98 -8.25 3.82 1.24
CA GLU A 98 -7.32 4.93 1.45
C GLU A 98 -6.09 4.91 0.54
N LEU A 99 -5.66 3.73 0.07
CA LEU A 99 -4.47 3.65 -0.76
C LEU A 99 -4.75 3.98 -2.24
N PRO A 100 -3.85 4.72 -2.91
CA PRO A 100 -3.86 4.83 -4.37
C PRO A 100 -3.40 3.52 -4.99
N PHE A 101 -4.09 3.04 -6.02
CA PHE A 101 -3.73 1.83 -6.75
C PHE A 101 -3.46 2.09 -8.23
N TYR A 102 -2.72 1.20 -8.87
CA TYR A 102 -2.37 1.24 -10.28
C TYR A 102 -2.59 -0.12 -10.92
N ARG A 103 -2.80 -0.15 -12.23
CA ARG A 103 -2.73 -1.39 -13.02
C ARG A 103 -1.34 -1.45 -13.65
N VAL A 104 -0.53 -2.42 -13.25
CA VAL A 104 0.76 -2.62 -13.89
C VAL A 104 0.53 -3.09 -15.31
N GLN A 105 1.07 -2.33 -16.27
CA GLN A 105 1.09 -2.66 -17.69
C GLN A 105 2.55 -2.76 -18.13
N TYR A 106 2.89 -3.80 -18.86
CA TYR A 106 4.22 -3.93 -19.44
C TYR A 106 4.13 -4.73 -20.72
N THR A 107 5.13 -4.53 -21.57
CA THR A 107 5.18 -5.21 -22.84
C THR A 107 6.23 -6.30 -22.82
N ILE A 108 5.85 -7.51 -23.26
CA ILE A 108 6.78 -8.59 -23.51
C ILE A 108 7.05 -8.69 -25.01
N ARG A 109 8.33 -8.84 -25.38
CA ARG A 109 8.74 -9.16 -26.75
C ARG A 109 9.19 -10.61 -26.81
N ARG A 110 8.58 -11.40 -27.68
CA ARG A 110 8.95 -12.80 -27.96
C ARG A 110 9.22 -12.91 -29.45
N GLY A 111 10.50 -12.78 -29.84
CA GLY A 111 10.89 -12.62 -31.24
C GLY A 111 10.30 -11.33 -31.84
N PRO A 112 9.62 -11.39 -33.00
CA PRO A 112 9.01 -10.20 -33.62
C PRO A 112 7.67 -9.79 -32.98
N THR A 113 7.08 -10.63 -32.12
CA THR A 113 5.77 -10.36 -31.54
C THR A 113 5.90 -9.57 -30.24
N GLU A 114 5.21 -8.44 -30.22
CA GLU A 114 5.06 -7.59 -29.05
C GLU A 114 3.68 -7.82 -28.42
N THR A 115 3.61 -8.10 -27.12
CA THR A 115 2.35 -8.35 -26.41
C THR A 115 2.26 -7.47 -25.18
N LEU A 116 1.23 -6.63 -25.13
CA LEU A 116 0.90 -5.86 -23.94
C LEU A 116 0.28 -6.77 -22.88
N ILE A 117 0.92 -6.82 -21.72
CA ILE A 117 0.44 -7.56 -20.55
C ILE A 117 -0.15 -6.57 -19.55
N ASN A 118 -1.42 -6.80 -19.23
CA ASN A 118 -2.08 -6.15 -18.11
C ASN A 118 -2.07 -7.12 -16.93
N THR A 119 -1.46 -6.70 -15.82
CA THR A 119 -1.53 -7.53 -14.62
C THR A 119 -2.99 -7.63 -14.13
N PRO A 120 -3.44 -8.84 -13.76
CA PRO A 120 -4.81 -9.04 -13.30
C PRO A 120 -4.87 -8.73 -11.80
N ARG A 121 -4.35 -7.58 -11.37
CA ARG A 121 -4.41 -7.10 -9.99
C ARG A 121 -4.06 -5.62 -9.96
N TYR A 122 -4.44 -4.97 -8.88
CA TYR A 122 -4.07 -3.59 -8.59
C TYR A 122 -2.84 -3.57 -7.70
N THR A 123 -1.93 -2.62 -7.89
CA THR A 123 -0.70 -2.55 -7.11
C THR A 123 -0.38 -1.12 -6.71
N THR A 124 0.28 -0.95 -5.57
CA THR A 124 0.90 0.31 -5.17
C THR A 124 2.18 0.07 -4.41
N VAL A 125 3.08 1.05 -4.42
CA VAL A 125 4.41 0.91 -3.84
C VAL A 125 4.86 2.17 -3.11
N PHE A 126 5.54 1.95 -1.99
CA PHE A 126 6.15 2.96 -1.15
C PHE A 126 7.52 2.48 -0.68
N GLY A 127 8.41 3.43 -0.40
CA GLY A 127 9.76 3.17 0.06
C GLY A 127 10.83 3.73 -0.87
N VAL A 128 12.06 3.54 -0.44
CA VAL A 128 13.26 3.88 -1.19
C VAL A 128 14.38 2.93 -0.75
N ASP A 129 15.34 2.67 -1.64
CA ASP A 129 16.43 1.75 -1.35
C ASP A 129 17.38 2.32 -0.29
N GLU A 130 18.24 1.46 0.26
CA GLU A 130 19.07 1.78 1.43
C GLU A 130 20.07 2.92 1.21
N THR A 131 20.28 3.36 -0.04
CA THR A 131 21.17 4.48 -0.34
C THR A 131 20.50 5.85 -0.14
N SER A 132 19.19 5.89 0.17
CA SER A 132 18.45 7.11 0.50
C SER A 132 17.49 6.89 1.68
N ILE A 133 17.06 7.98 2.29
CA ILE A 133 16.11 7.95 3.41
C ILE A 133 15.25 9.21 3.41
N PHE A 134 14.01 9.09 3.87
CA PHE A 134 13.15 10.23 4.15
C PHE A 134 13.36 10.71 5.58
N ILE A 135 13.61 12.01 5.77
CA ILE A 135 13.72 12.65 7.09
C ILE A 135 12.74 13.81 7.21
N PRO A 136 12.28 14.16 8.42
CA PRO A 136 11.55 15.41 8.63
C PRO A 136 12.32 16.60 8.06
N GLY A 137 11.69 17.41 7.21
CA GLY A 137 12.29 18.65 6.75
C GLY A 137 12.58 19.55 7.95
N SER A 138 13.80 20.08 8.02
CA SER A 138 14.07 21.25 8.85
C SER A 138 13.11 22.35 8.40
N GLN A 139 12.27 22.88 9.30
CA GLN A 139 11.54 24.11 8.98
C GLN A 139 12.59 25.13 8.55
N GLN A 140 12.57 25.52 7.28
CA GLN A 140 13.30 26.71 6.87
C GLN A 140 12.60 27.84 7.60
N ASP A 141 13.20 28.30 8.70
CA ASP A 141 12.92 29.63 9.20
C ASP A 141 13.15 30.57 8.02
N THR A 142 12.05 31.05 7.43
CA THR A 142 12.10 32.19 6.53
C THR A 142 12.85 33.28 7.29
N PRO A 143 13.95 33.83 6.75
CA PRO A 143 14.59 34.94 7.41
C PRO A 143 13.59 36.09 7.38
N THR A 144 12.93 36.34 8.51
CA THR A 144 12.29 37.63 8.78
C THR A 144 13.38 38.67 8.62
N THR A 145 13.32 39.38 7.50
CA THR A 145 14.02 40.63 7.29
C THR A 145 13.60 41.57 8.43
N ASN A 146 14.42 41.61 9.49
CA ASN A 146 14.34 42.62 10.52
C ASN A 146 14.76 43.96 9.89
N SER A 147 13.85 44.60 9.16
CA SER A 147 13.88 46.05 9.00
C SER A 147 13.36 46.64 10.30
N LYS A 148 14.27 47.04 11.19
CA LYS A 148 13.94 47.89 12.33
C LYS A 148 13.54 49.26 11.78
N ASP A 149 12.25 49.56 11.78
CA ASP A 149 11.73 50.92 11.71
C ASP A 149 10.93 51.19 13.00
N PRO A 150 11.43 52.02 13.95
CA PRO A 150 10.91 52.04 15.31
C PRO A 150 9.81 53.10 15.53
N ASN A 151 8.80 53.22 14.64
CA ASN A 151 7.75 54.23 14.87
C ASN A 151 6.37 54.01 14.20
N THR A 152 5.74 52.84 14.42
CA THR A 152 4.30 52.69 14.11
C THR A 152 3.56 51.84 15.17
N PRO A 153 2.47 52.32 15.79
CA PRO A 153 1.67 51.54 16.74
C PRO A 153 0.78 50.49 16.02
N PRO A 154 0.36 49.41 16.72
CA PRO A 154 -0.20 48.23 16.07
C PRO A 154 -1.69 48.38 15.78
N ILE A 155 -2.10 48.09 14.56
CA ILE A 155 -3.49 47.71 14.24
C ILE A 155 -3.39 46.40 13.47
N ASP A 156 -3.72 45.29 14.11
CA ASP A 156 -3.96 44.04 13.38
C ASP A 156 -5.25 43.37 13.87
N SER A 157 -6.28 43.50 13.04
CA SER A 157 -7.53 42.76 13.07
C SER A 157 -7.50 41.67 11.99
N SER A 158 -6.45 40.85 11.94
CA SER A 158 -6.37 39.71 11.05
C SER A 158 -7.12 38.49 11.64
N PRO A 159 -7.88 37.75 10.83
CA PRO A 159 -8.58 36.55 11.28
C PRO A 159 -7.56 35.47 11.68
N PRO A 160 -7.92 34.57 12.61
CA PRO A 160 -7.00 33.54 13.10
C PRO A 160 -6.51 32.69 11.93
N LYS A 161 -5.18 32.65 11.79
CA LYS A 161 -4.47 31.79 10.83
C LYS A 161 -4.98 30.35 11.01
N PRO A 162 -5.34 29.63 9.92
CA PRO A 162 -5.81 28.26 10.03
C PRO A 162 -4.75 27.39 10.74
N PRO A 163 -5.17 26.36 11.49
CA PRO A 163 -4.26 25.55 12.29
C PRO A 163 -3.19 24.96 11.37
N ILE A 164 -1.93 25.28 11.69
CA ILE A 164 -0.75 24.74 11.03
C ILE A 164 -0.82 23.22 11.15
N THR A 165 -1.01 22.53 10.04
CA THR A 165 -0.96 21.07 9.98
C THR A 165 0.46 20.64 10.36
N LEU A 166 0.65 20.27 11.63
CA LEU A 166 1.91 19.80 12.21
C LEU A 166 2.26 18.40 11.71
N ASN A 167 2.60 18.28 10.43
CA ASN A 167 3.34 17.13 9.92
C ASN A 167 4.55 17.69 9.16
N PRO A 168 5.79 17.55 9.67
CA PRO A 168 6.95 18.01 8.94
C PRO A 168 7.01 17.25 7.62
N SER A 169 6.97 17.99 6.50
CA SER A 169 7.09 17.39 5.17
C SER A 169 8.37 16.56 5.12
N LEU A 170 8.24 15.27 4.84
CA LEU A 170 9.40 14.40 4.68
C LEU A 170 10.19 14.82 3.44
N THR A 171 11.52 14.83 3.56
CA THR A 171 12.44 15.17 2.49
C THR A 171 13.38 14.00 2.24
N LEU A 172 13.62 13.69 0.98
CA LEU A 172 14.52 12.61 0.57
C LEU A 172 15.97 13.08 0.62
N VAL A 173 16.82 12.37 1.36
CA VAL A 173 18.25 12.65 1.50
C VAL A 173 19.07 11.38 1.27
N GLU A 174 20.39 11.53 1.10
CA GLU A 174 21.30 10.38 1.08
C GLU A 174 21.38 9.75 2.49
N SER A 175 21.36 8.41 2.58
CA SER A 175 21.24 7.73 3.87
C SER A 175 22.45 7.90 4.79
N ARG A 176 23.66 8.03 4.23
CA ARG A 176 24.91 8.15 4.99
C ARG A 176 25.18 9.59 5.44
N THR A 177 25.21 10.52 4.49
CA THR A 177 25.55 11.93 4.78
C THR A 177 24.37 12.75 5.30
N ARG A 178 23.13 12.26 5.11
CA ARG A 178 21.89 13.03 5.34
C ARG A 178 21.82 14.32 4.52
N ALA A 179 22.66 14.47 3.49
CA ALA A 179 22.65 15.61 2.61
C ALA A 179 21.53 15.50 1.55
N PRO A 180 20.93 16.64 1.14
CA PRO A 180 19.99 16.66 0.02
C PRO A 180 20.70 16.35 -1.31
N PRO A 181 19.97 15.92 -2.35
CA PRO A 181 20.53 15.72 -3.70
C PRO A 181 21.12 17.03 -4.27
N THR A 182 22.44 17.13 -4.36
CA THR A 182 23.11 18.35 -4.86
C THR A 182 23.56 18.22 -6.31
N THR A 183 24.00 17.03 -6.73
CA THR A 183 24.49 16.82 -8.10
C THR A 183 23.36 16.48 -9.08
N LEU A 184 23.60 16.68 -10.38
CA LEU A 184 22.66 16.25 -11.43
C LEU A 184 22.40 14.73 -11.36
N LYS A 185 23.44 13.94 -11.08
CA LYS A 185 23.34 12.48 -10.90
C LYS A 185 22.44 12.11 -9.72
N ASP A 186 22.48 12.88 -8.63
CA ASP A 186 21.59 12.64 -7.49
C ASP A 186 20.15 13.03 -7.82
N LYS A 187 19.96 14.14 -8.56
CA LYS A 187 18.65 14.61 -9.01
C LYS A 187 17.98 13.67 -10.02
N THR A 188 18.76 12.93 -10.82
CA THR A 188 18.27 11.97 -11.82
C THR A 188 18.43 10.50 -11.39
N LYS A 189 18.76 10.26 -10.12
CA LYS A 189 18.95 8.92 -9.54
C LYS A 189 17.73 8.01 -9.70
N TYR A 190 16.54 8.58 -9.63
CA TYR A 190 15.27 7.87 -9.74
C TYR A 190 14.45 8.38 -10.92
N ASN A 191 13.93 7.46 -11.73
CA ASN A 191 13.09 7.78 -12.90
C ASN A 191 11.72 8.34 -12.49
N HIS A 192 11.21 7.91 -11.34
CA HIS A 192 10.02 8.47 -10.70
C HIS A 192 10.37 8.84 -9.27
N PRO A 193 9.77 9.92 -8.73
CA PRO A 193 10.08 10.36 -7.38
C PRO A 193 9.60 9.31 -6.36
N PRO A 194 10.49 8.77 -5.50
CA PRO A 194 10.11 7.81 -4.49
C PRO A 194 9.09 8.38 -3.50
N ARG A 195 8.36 7.50 -2.83
CA ARG A 195 7.30 7.84 -1.89
C ARG A 195 7.67 7.33 -0.50
N PRO A 196 7.60 8.13 0.56
CA PRO A 196 7.79 7.60 1.90
C PRO A 196 6.72 6.55 2.20
N ILE A 197 7.05 5.55 3.01
CA ILE A 197 6.06 4.60 3.52
C ILE A 197 5.08 5.39 4.40
N PRO A 198 3.77 5.41 4.07
CA PRO A 198 2.81 6.19 4.84
C PRO A 198 2.65 5.60 6.25
N PRO A 199 2.33 6.41 7.27
CA PRO A 199 2.21 5.93 8.66
C PRO A 199 1.30 4.71 8.84
N CYS A 200 0.22 4.61 8.04
CA CYS A 200 -0.70 3.48 8.06
C CYS A 200 -0.06 2.13 7.63
N LEU A 201 1.00 2.17 6.83
CA LEU A 201 1.79 0.99 6.44
C LEU A 201 3.07 0.86 7.28
N ASP A 202 3.63 1.96 7.77
CA ASP A 202 4.85 1.94 8.57
C ASP A 202 4.63 1.27 9.94
N VAL A 203 3.47 1.46 10.58
CA VAL A 203 3.16 0.75 11.82
C VAL A 203 3.10 -0.77 11.62
N LEU A 204 2.64 -1.25 10.46
CA LEU A 204 2.66 -2.67 10.12
C LEU A 204 4.09 -3.16 9.91
N ARG A 205 4.93 -2.38 9.22
CA ARG A 205 6.35 -2.70 9.05
C ARG A 205 7.04 -2.87 10.40
N GLN A 206 6.83 -1.92 11.33
CA GLN A 206 7.39 -1.99 12.68
C GLN A 206 6.88 -3.21 13.46
N ALA A 207 5.58 -3.52 13.38
CA ALA A 207 5.00 -4.70 14.01
C ALA A 207 5.59 -6.01 13.47
N VAL A 208 5.87 -6.09 12.16
CA VAL A 208 6.54 -7.23 11.53
C VAL A 208 7.96 -7.39 12.04
N GLU A 209 8.76 -6.31 12.04
CA GLU A 209 10.15 -6.33 12.53
C GLU A 209 10.22 -6.73 14.01
N ALA A 210 9.29 -6.21 14.84
CA ALA A 210 9.18 -6.60 16.24
C ALA A 210 8.76 -8.07 16.42
N ALA A 211 7.88 -8.58 15.55
CA ALA A 211 7.44 -9.97 15.61
C ALA A 211 8.51 -10.97 15.19
N THR A 212 9.43 -10.64 14.29
CA THR A 212 10.55 -11.54 14.00
C THR A 212 11.63 -11.46 15.05
N ALA A 213 11.92 -10.24 15.54
CA ALA A 213 13.01 -9.97 16.48
C ALA A 213 14.36 -10.56 16.03
N ASP A 214 14.59 -10.66 14.71
CA ASP A 214 15.79 -11.25 14.09
C ASP A 214 16.74 -10.20 13.50
N GLY A 215 16.47 -8.91 13.73
CA GLY A 215 17.26 -7.79 13.21
C GLY A 215 16.98 -7.45 11.74
N THR A 216 16.00 -8.10 11.12
CA THR A 216 15.58 -7.74 9.75
C THR A 216 14.93 -6.36 9.75
N HIS A 217 15.30 -5.54 8.76
CA HIS A 217 14.68 -4.24 8.50
C HIS A 217 14.22 -4.13 7.05
N TYR A 218 13.09 -3.47 6.85
CA TYR A 218 12.49 -3.24 5.54
C TYR A 218 12.50 -1.76 5.18
N ASN A 219 12.67 -1.45 3.90
CA ASN A 219 12.65 -0.07 3.38
C ASN A 219 11.71 0.09 2.19
N PHE A 220 11.05 -0.99 1.77
CA PHE A 220 10.07 -1.02 0.70
C PHE A 220 8.81 -1.77 1.12
N CYS A 221 7.67 -1.27 0.64
CA CYS A 221 6.35 -1.86 0.83
C CYS A 221 5.62 -1.93 -0.51
N LEU A 222 5.29 -3.14 -0.95
CA LEU A 222 4.49 -3.39 -2.15
C LEU A 222 3.14 -3.97 -1.73
N VAL A 223 2.06 -3.27 -2.07
CA VAL A 223 0.69 -3.68 -1.77
C VAL A 223 0.01 -4.12 -3.06
N ASN A 224 -0.49 -5.36 -3.10
CA ASN A 224 -1.28 -5.90 -4.20
C ASN A 224 -2.73 -6.10 -3.74
N TYR A 225 -3.69 -5.61 -4.51
CA TYR A 225 -5.12 -5.84 -4.32
C TYR A 225 -5.67 -6.72 -5.46
N TYR A 226 -6.13 -7.90 -5.07
CA TYR A 226 -6.85 -8.85 -5.90
C TYR A 226 -8.34 -8.61 -5.67
N ALA A 227 -9.02 -7.96 -6.61
CA ALA A 227 -10.41 -7.55 -6.46
C ALA A 227 -11.36 -8.75 -6.43
N THR A 228 -11.06 -9.78 -7.21
CA THR A 228 -11.82 -11.03 -7.26
C THR A 228 -10.88 -12.24 -7.30
N GLY A 229 -11.43 -13.43 -7.48
CA GLY A 229 -10.68 -14.66 -7.68
C GLY A 229 -10.20 -14.85 -9.12
N ASP A 230 -10.58 -13.99 -10.06
CA ASP A 230 -10.01 -13.98 -11.41
C ASP A 230 -8.64 -13.30 -11.45
N ASP A 231 -8.35 -12.51 -10.42
CA ASP A 231 -7.07 -11.87 -10.20
C ASP A 231 -6.04 -12.88 -9.66
N SER A 232 -4.82 -12.84 -10.18
CA SER A 232 -3.79 -13.86 -9.91
C SER A 232 -2.37 -13.33 -10.07
N ILE A 233 -1.39 -14.11 -9.61
CA ILE A 233 0.01 -13.94 -9.96
C ILE A 233 0.61 -15.31 -10.25
N SER A 234 1.23 -15.45 -11.43
CA SER A 234 1.89 -16.69 -11.84
C SER A 234 3.08 -17.02 -10.95
N TYR A 235 3.60 -18.25 -11.06
CA TYR A 235 4.82 -18.65 -10.37
C TYR A 235 5.98 -17.70 -10.68
N HIS A 236 6.57 -17.15 -9.63
CA HIS A 236 7.73 -16.25 -9.67
C HIS A 236 8.50 -16.34 -8.35
N SER A 237 9.67 -15.71 -8.29
CA SER A 237 10.44 -15.49 -7.06
C SER A 237 10.82 -14.02 -7.01
N ASP A 238 11.01 -13.48 -5.81
CA ASP A 238 11.66 -12.18 -5.62
C ASP A 238 13.17 -12.42 -5.39
N ASP A 239 13.86 -12.80 -6.46
CA ASP A 239 15.31 -13.09 -6.48
C ASP A 239 16.11 -12.02 -7.24
N GLU A 240 15.54 -10.82 -7.39
CA GLU A 240 16.21 -9.74 -8.09
C GLU A 240 17.45 -9.26 -7.33
N ARG A 241 18.54 -9.01 -8.07
CA ARG A 241 19.82 -8.57 -7.50
C ARG A 241 19.72 -7.34 -6.59
N PHE A 242 18.74 -6.48 -6.84
CA PHE A 242 18.54 -5.27 -6.04
C PHE A 242 17.96 -5.52 -4.64
N LEU A 243 17.58 -6.76 -4.31
CA LEU A 243 17.16 -7.17 -2.97
C LEU A 243 18.31 -7.75 -2.12
N GLY A 244 19.50 -7.91 -2.72
CA GLY A 244 20.66 -8.51 -2.07
C GLY A 244 20.58 -10.05 -2.01
N PRO A 245 21.58 -10.70 -1.42
CA PRO A 245 21.59 -12.16 -1.25
C PRO A 245 20.57 -12.59 -0.19
N ASN A 246 19.88 -13.72 -0.45
CA ASN A 246 18.93 -14.33 0.47
C ASN A 246 17.92 -13.34 1.08
N PRO A 247 17.18 -12.59 0.26
CA PRO A 247 16.31 -11.53 0.75
C PRO A 247 15.20 -12.10 1.61
N THR A 248 14.96 -11.43 2.74
CA THR A 248 13.81 -11.74 3.60
C THR A 248 12.60 -10.93 3.15
N ILE A 249 11.48 -11.61 2.92
CA ILE A 249 10.23 -11.02 2.46
C ILE A 249 9.14 -11.36 3.47
N ALA A 250 8.54 -10.35 4.11
CA ALA A 250 7.36 -10.55 4.96
C ALA A 250 6.09 -10.23 4.17
N SER A 251 5.10 -11.11 4.21
CA SER A 251 3.89 -11.06 3.40
C SER A 251 2.63 -11.23 4.25
N ILE A 252 1.91 -10.12 4.49
CA ILE A 252 0.63 -10.11 5.22
C ILE A 252 -0.53 -10.28 4.24
N SER A 253 -1.48 -11.15 4.56
CA SER A 253 -2.73 -11.36 3.81
C SER A 253 -3.93 -10.79 4.55
N LEU A 254 -4.78 -10.05 3.86
CA LEU A 254 -6.00 -9.44 4.40
C LEU A 254 -7.19 -9.68 3.46
N GLY A 255 -8.39 -9.89 4.01
CA GLY A 255 -9.61 -10.11 3.22
C GLY A 255 -9.82 -11.56 2.81
N GLY A 256 -10.29 -11.79 1.58
CA GLY A 256 -10.68 -13.12 1.11
C GLY A 256 -9.52 -14.12 1.07
N GLN A 257 -9.76 -15.33 1.59
CA GLN A 257 -8.77 -16.42 1.57
C GLN A 257 -8.29 -16.73 0.15
N ARG A 258 -6.98 -16.94 -0.04
CA ARG A 258 -6.40 -17.44 -1.28
C ARG A 258 -5.34 -18.50 -0.99
N ASP A 259 -5.27 -19.47 -1.90
CA ASP A 259 -4.18 -20.45 -1.88
C ASP A 259 -2.87 -19.75 -2.28
N PHE A 260 -1.88 -19.79 -1.41
CA PHE A 260 -0.49 -19.49 -1.74
C PHE A 260 0.22 -20.79 -2.06
N LEU A 261 0.66 -20.92 -3.30
CA LEU A 261 1.32 -22.14 -3.78
C LEU A 261 2.82 -21.92 -3.88
N LEU A 262 3.60 -22.88 -3.41
CA LEU A 262 5.06 -22.91 -3.46
C LEU A 262 5.53 -24.18 -4.18
N LYS A 263 6.45 -24.04 -5.12
CA LYS A 263 7.11 -25.19 -5.76
C LYS A 263 8.61 -24.90 -5.94
N HIS A 264 9.43 -25.94 -5.82
CA HIS A 264 10.86 -25.79 -6.05
C HIS A 264 11.13 -25.45 -7.52
N LYS A 265 12.17 -24.65 -7.80
CA LYS A 265 12.64 -24.41 -9.16
C LYS A 265 13.20 -25.72 -9.74
N PRO A 266 13.09 -25.96 -11.05
CA PRO A 266 13.73 -27.12 -11.67
C PRO A 266 15.23 -27.12 -11.36
N VAL A 267 15.78 -28.26 -10.96
CA VAL A 267 17.23 -28.40 -10.81
C VAL A 267 17.83 -28.56 -12.20
N ALA A 268 18.79 -27.71 -12.54
CA ALA A 268 19.44 -27.74 -13.84
C ALA A 268 20.07 -29.13 -14.08
N GLY A 269 19.67 -29.80 -15.15
CA GLY A 269 20.15 -31.14 -15.51
C GLY A 269 19.40 -32.31 -14.86
N SER A 270 18.32 -32.07 -14.12
CA SER A 270 17.45 -33.15 -13.62
C SER A 270 16.11 -33.18 -14.40
N ASP A 271 15.75 -34.33 -14.96
CA ASP A 271 14.41 -34.60 -15.50
C ASP A 271 13.36 -34.89 -14.40
N VAL A 272 13.72 -34.65 -13.14
CA VAL A 272 12.89 -34.94 -11.97
C VAL A 272 11.88 -33.80 -11.78
N ASP A 273 10.59 -34.14 -11.85
CA ASP A 273 9.50 -33.21 -11.53
C ASP A 273 9.71 -32.60 -10.14
N ALA A 274 9.50 -31.29 -9.99
CA ALA A 274 9.79 -30.51 -8.78
C ALA A 274 8.87 -30.86 -7.58
N GLY A 275 8.19 -32.00 -7.65
CA GLY A 275 7.16 -32.44 -6.72
C GLY A 275 5.85 -31.67 -6.87
N LYS A 276 4.82 -32.13 -6.14
CA LYS A 276 3.55 -31.41 -6.04
C LYS A 276 3.78 -30.09 -5.29
N PRO A 277 3.20 -28.96 -5.77
CA PRO A 277 3.30 -27.69 -5.05
C PRO A 277 2.78 -27.81 -3.61
N LEU A 278 3.52 -27.22 -2.67
CA LEU A 278 3.02 -26.94 -1.33
C LEU A 278 1.91 -25.91 -1.43
N LYS A 279 0.85 -26.09 -0.64
CA LYS A 279 -0.33 -25.22 -0.65
C LYS A 279 -0.59 -24.69 0.76
N PHE A 280 -0.68 -23.37 0.87
CA PHE A 280 -0.99 -22.66 2.09
C PHE A 280 -2.28 -21.84 1.86
N PRO A 281 -3.44 -22.27 2.39
CA PRO A 281 -4.60 -21.40 2.42
C PRO A 281 -4.31 -20.24 3.37
N LEU A 282 -4.14 -19.03 2.83
CA LEU A 282 -3.88 -17.82 3.61
C LEU A 282 -5.19 -17.11 3.93
N ASP A 283 -5.57 -17.09 5.20
CA ASP A 283 -6.73 -16.39 5.73
C ASP A 283 -6.44 -14.91 6.02
N SER A 284 -7.48 -14.14 6.30
CA SER A 284 -7.33 -12.73 6.67
C SER A 284 -6.60 -12.60 8.01
N GLY A 285 -5.50 -11.86 8.01
CA GLY A 285 -4.65 -11.63 9.17
C GLY A 285 -3.42 -12.56 9.20
N ASP A 286 -3.32 -13.54 8.32
CA ASP A 286 -2.15 -14.42 8.23
C ASP A 286 -0.92 -13.67 7.69
N MET A 287 0.27 -14.10 8.12
CA MET A 287 1.54 -13.61 7.58
C MET A 287 2.51 -14.76 7.32
N ILE A 288 3.11 -14.78 6.13
CA ILE A 288 4.27 -15.63 5.81
C ILE A 288 5.52 -14.77 5.71
N ILE A 289 6.61 -15.22 6.30
CA ILE A 289 7.94 -14.68 6.07
C ILE A 289 8.75 -15.70 5.30
N MET A 290 9.29 -15.31 4.15
CA MET A 290 10.18 -16.11 3.30
C MET A 290 11.61 -15.65 3.52
N ARG A 291 12.52 -16.55 3.91
CA ARG A 291 13.90 -16.24 4.30
C ARG A 291 14.91 -17.16 3.62
N GLY A 292 16.19 -16.89 3.90
CA GLY A 292 17.29 -17.73 3.47
C GLY A 292 17.30 -17.91 1.95
N GLU A 293 17.51 -19.14 1.52
CA GLU A 293 17.63 -19.48 0.10
C GLU A 293 16.27 -19.68 -0.59
N THR A 294 15.15 -19.39 0.11
CA THR A 294 13.79 -19.64 -0.41
C THR A 294 13.58 -18.94 -1.73
N GLN A 295 13.88 -17.64 -1.83
CA GLN A 295 13.64 -16.87 -3.06
C GLN A 295 14.54 -17.33 -4.21
N ALA A 296 15.76 -17.79 -3.91
CA ALA A 296 16.67 -18.32 -4.92
C ALA A 296 16.20 -19.66 -5.50
N ASN A 297 15.50 -20.48 -4.71
CA ASN A 297 15.21 -21.88 -5.06
C ASN A 297 13.72 -22.23 -5.21
N TRP A 298 12.79 -21.38 -4.75
CA TRP A 298 11.35 -21.65 -4.74
C TRP A 298 10.59 -20.57 -5.49
N LEU A 299 9.62 -21.03 -6.31
CA LEU A 299 8.64 -20.19 -6.98
C LEU A 299 7.35 -20.17 -6.15
N HIS A 300 6.71 -19.01 -6.06
CA HIS A 300 5.42 -18.86 -5.42
C HIS A 300 4.37 -18.22 -6.34
N SER A 301 3.09 -18.52 -6.10
CA SER A 301 1.97 -18.01 -6.90
C SER A 301 0.68 -17.85 -6.09
N ILE A 302 -0.22 -17.01 -6.61
CA ILE A 302 -1.62 -16.96 -6.19
C ILE A 302 -2.46 -17.34 -7.43
N PRO A 303 -3.02 -18.56 -7.49
CA PRO A 303 -3.82 -19.01 -8.62
C PRO A 303 -5.20 -18.36 -8.60
N LYS A 304 -5.88 -18.41 -9.75
CA LYS A 304 -7.29 -18.01 -9.84
C LYS A 304 -8.17 -18.93 -8.99
N ARG A 305 -9.21 -18.36 -8.38
CA ARG A 305 -10.16 -19.04 -7.50
C ARG A 305 -11.59 -18.76 -7.95
N LYS A 306 -12.34 -19.81 -8.27
CA LYS A 306 -13.78 -19.70 -8.60
C LYS A 306 -14.65 -19.87 -7.35
N GLY A 307 -15.93 -19.50 -7.46
CA GLY A 307 -16.94 -19.70 -6.42
C GLY A 307 -16.95 -18.63 -5.33
N ALA A 308 -17.71 -18.88 -4.26
CA ALA A 308 -17.98 -17.90 -3.20
C ALA A 308 -16.72 -17.39 -2.47
N GLN A 309 -15.66 -18.20 -2.35
CA GLN A 309 -14.39 -17.75 -1.79
C GLN A 309 -13.64 -16.77 -2.72
N GLY A 310 -13.88 -16.85 -4.03
CA GLY A 310 -13.30 -15.95 -5.03
C GLY A 310 -14.03 -14.60 -5.17
N SER A 311 -15.22 -14.42 -4.59
CA SER A 311 -15.94 -13.14 -4.70
C SER A 311 -15.41 -12.07 -3.74
N GLN A 312 -14.63 -12.46 -2.73
CA GLN A 312 -14.05 -11.54 -1.76
C GLN A 312 -12.70 -11.02 -2.25
N GLY A 313 -12.50 -9.70 -2.15
CA GLY A 313 -11.22 -9.08 -2.46
C GLY A 313 -10.15 -9.43 -1.42
N ARG A 314 -8.88 -9.46 -1.84
CA ARG A 314 -7.72 -9.75 -0.99
C ARG A 314 -6.66 -8.67 -1.16
N ILE A 315 -6.15 -8.16 -0.05
CA ILE A 315 -4.94 -7.33 -0.02
C ILE A 315 -3.76 -8.19 0.43
N ASN A 316 -2.63 -8.01 -0.23
CA ASN A 316 -1.34 -8.58 0.13
C ASN A 316 -0.31 -7.48 0.29
N ILE A 317 0.30 -7.39 1.46
CA ILE A 317 1.32 -6.39 1.76
C ILE A 317 2.64 -7.13 1.90
N THR A 318 3.60 -6.81 1.03
CA THR A 318 4.97 -7.34 1.14
C THR A 318 5.95 -6.27 1.55
N PHE A 319 6.68 -6.53 2.63
CA PHE A 319 7.80 -5.71 3.07
C PHE A 319 9.11 -6.33 2.58
N ARG A 320 9.99 -5.47 2.06
CA ARG A 320 11.23 -5.86 1.38
C ARG A 320 12.36 -4.89 1.74
N LYS A 321 13.60 -5.32 1.50
CA LYS A 321 14.79 -4.46 1.59
C LYS A 321 15.42 -4.33 0.20
N ALA A 322 15.27 -3.18 -0.44
CA ALA A 322 16.04 -2.87 -1.64
C ALA A 322 17.39 -2.25 -1.24
N VAL A 323 18.48 -2.78 -1.79
CA VAL A 323 19.85 -2.42 -1.43
C VAL A 323 20.50 -1.43 -2.40
N VAL A 324 19.91 -1.22 -3.58
CA VAL A 324 20.46 -0.31 -4.60
C VAL A 324 19.36 0.45 -5.35
N PRO A 325 19.69 1.60 -5.98
CA PRO A 325 18.71 2.42 -6.73
C PRO A 325 17.97 1.70 -7.84
N GLY A 326 18.56 0.63 -8.40
CA GLY A 326 17.91 -0.23 -9.37
C GLY A 326 16.60 -0.84 -8.85
N GLY A 327 16.50 -1.13 -7.55
CA GLY A 327 15.28 -1.65 -6.94
C GLY A 327 14.17 -0.62 -6.88
N THR A 328 14.50 0.61 -6.43
CA THR A 328 13.58 1.75 -6.48
C THR A 328 13.09 1.98 -7.90
N ASN A 329 14.00 2.07 -8.88
CA ASN A 329 13.61 2.27 -10.27
C ASN A 329 12.76 1.14 -10.85
N ASN A 330 13.02 -0.12 -10.49
CA ASN A 330 12.22 -1.25 -10.91
C ASN A 330 10.79 -1.17 -10.34
N TYR A 331 10.68 -1.01 -9.02
CA TYR A 331 9.38 -0.97 -8.36
C TYR A 331 8.53 0.21 -8.82
N TYR A 332 9.10 1.39 -8.97
CA TYR A 332 8.33 2.56 -9.40
C TYR A 332 7.94 2.51 -10.87
N ARG A 333 8.82 2.03 -11.77
CA ARG A 333 8.53 1.94 -13.22
C ARG A 333 7.21 1.24 -13.53
N TYR A 334 6.92 0.15 -12.83
CA TYR A 334 5.76 -0.67 -13.13
C TYR A 334 4.49 -0.21 -12.40
N ASN A 335 4.65 0.49 -11.27
CA ASN A 335 3.56 0.76 -10.34
C ASN A 335 3.21 2.24 -10.23
N VAL A 336 3.99 3.15 -10.82
CA VAL A 336 3.83 4.60 -10.66
C VAL A 336 4.23 5.32 -11.96
N GLY A 337 3.51 6.37 -12.30
CA GLY A 337 3.86 7.28 -13.39
C GLY A 337 3.09 7.02 -14.68
N ASP A 338 2.93 5.75 -15.05
CA ASP A 338 2.23 5.36 -16.29
C ASP A 338 0.81 4.86 -15.98
N GLY A 339 -0.19 5.52 -16.56
CA GLY A 339 -1.60 5.13 -16.46
C GLY A 339 -2.41 5.84 -15.37
N ALA A 340 -3.67 5.42 -15.23
CA ALA A 340 -4.61 6.01 -14.28
C ALA A 340 -4.34 5.53 -12.84
N VAL A 341 -4.53 6.45 -11.88
CA VAL A 341 -4.63 6.08 -10.46
C VAL A 341 -6.05 5.58 -10.20
N TYR A 342 -6.20 4.49 -9.48
CA TYR A 342 -7.48 3.90 -9.10
C TYR A 342 -7.70 4.01 -7.60
N ARG A 343 -8.96 4.17 -7.21
CA ARG A 343 -9.45 4.03 -5.84
C ARG A 343 -10.65 3.10 -5.77
N TRP A 344 -10.92 2.58 -4.59
CA TRP A 344 -12.15 1.85 -4.35
C TRP A 344 -13.34 2.80 -4.24
N ASP A 345 -14.38 2.51 -5.01
CA ASP A 345 -15.71 3.10 -4.88
C ASP A 345 -16.59 2.15 -4.08
N GLU A 346 -16.94 2.55 -2.85
CA GLU A 346 -17.77 1.74 -1.95
C GLU A 346 -19.19 1.54 -2.48
N SER A 347 -19.74 2.55 -3.18
CA SER A 347 -21.10 2.51 -3.71
C SER A 347 -21.22 1.51 -4.86
N GLY A 348 -20.28 1.57 -5.81
CA GLY A 348 -20.19 0.67 -6.95
C GLY A 348 -19.48 -0.66 -6.66
N LYS A 349 -18.91 -0.83 -5.46
CA LYS A 349 -18.11 -1.99 -5.03
C LYS A 349 -17.04 -2.39 -6.06
N ARG A 350 -16.31 -1.42 -6.58
CA ARG A 350 -15.32 -1.62 -7.64
C ARG A 350 -14.21 -0.58 -7.58
N MET A 351 -13.08 -0.89 -8.22
CA MET A 351 -12.04 0.11 -8.45
C MET A 351 -12.45 1.06 -9.58
N VAL A 352 -12.29 2.35 -9.37
CA VAL A 352 -12.57 3.41 -10.35
C VAL A 352 -11.33 4.27 -10.54
N ALA A 353 -11.09 4.71 -11.78
CA ALA A 353 -10.03 5.65 -12.08
C ALA A 353 -10.35 7.03 -11.47
N VAL A 354 -9.39 7.62 -10.78
CA VAL A 354 -9.45 8.99 -10.27
C VAL A 354 -9.30 9.93 -11.45
N LYS A 355 -10.27 10.83 -11.65
CA LYS A 355 -10.18 11.86 -12.68
C LYS A 355 -9.05 12.81 -12.29
N LYS A 356 -8.09 13.05 -13.18
CA LYS A 356 -7.18 14.19 -13.04
C LYS A 356 -8.04 15.44 -13.20
N GLU A 357 -8.11 16.28 -12.17
CA GLU A 357 -8.58 17.65 -12.35
C GLU A 357 -7.64 18.30 -13.37
N LYS A 358 -8.18 18.81 -14.47
CA LYS A 358 -7.40 19.66 -15.37
C LYS A 358 -7.07 20.90 -14.54
N GLU A 359 -5.80 21.15 -14.30
CA GLU A 359 -5.37 22.50 -13.95
C GLU A 359 -5.91 23.43 -15.05
N SER A 360 -6.85 24.29 -14.67
CA SER A 360 -7.27 25.38 -15.53
C SER A 360 -6.04 26.27 -15.74
N GLU A 361 -5.52 26.31 -16.97
CA GLU A 361 -4.58 27.36 -17.33
C GLU A 361 -5.22 28.72 -17.01
N PRO A 362 -4.49 29.66 -16.38
CA PRO A 362 -5.01 31.01 -16.22
C PRO A 362 -5.14 31.62 -17.61
N GLU A 363 -6.36 31.94 -18.03
CA GLU A 363 -6.63 32.80 -19.19
C GLU A 363 -6.08 34.19 -18.90
N GLY A 364 -4.80 34.39 -19.21
CA GLY A 364 -4.12 35.68 -19.19
C GLY A 364 -4.14 36.31 -20.58
N GLU A 365 -5.07 37.24 -20.76
CA GLU A 365 -5.01 38.44 -21.61
C GLU A 365 -4.20 38.37 -22.92
N LYS A 366 -4.92 38.30 -24.05
CA LYS A 366 -4.47 38.96 -25.29
C LYS A 366 -5.54 39.95 -25.74
N GLU A 367 -5.52 41.14 -25.17
CA GLU A 367 -6.15 42.32 -25.74
C GLU A 367 -5.12 43.18 -26.51
N LEU A 368 -5.52 43.51 -27.73
CA LEU A 368 -5.19 44.67 -28.56
C LEU A 368 -3.75 45.21 -28.60
N GLN A 369 -3.12 45.04 -29.77
CA GLN A 369 -2.51 46.17 -30.46
C GLN A 369 -2.95 46.19 -31.94
N LYS A 370 -3.86 47.12 -32.25
CA LYS A 370 -3.98 47.78 -33.56
C LYS A 370 -3.27 49.13 -33.42
N VAL A 371 -2.28 49.40 -34.26
CA VAL A 371 -1.96 50.77 -34.69
C VAL A 371 -1.55 50.72 -36.17
N ASP A 372 -2.08 51.70 -36.87
CA ASP A 372 -2.17 51.92 -38.32
C ASP A 372 -0.85 52.30 -39.03
N GLY A 373 -0.91 52.32 -40.37
CA GLY A 373 -0.16 53.28 -41.20
C GLY A 373 0.91 52.66 -42.11
N VAL A 374 0.66 52.34 -43.39
CA VAL A 374 0.58 53.23 -44.58
C VAL A 374 1.94 53.51 -45.27
N LYS A 375 1.93 53.23 -46.59
CA LYS A 375 2.85 53.66 -47.70
C LYS A 375 4.22 52.97 -47.78
N ALA A 376 4.71 52.52 -48.93
CA ALA A 376 4.30 52.66 -50.34
C ALA A 376 4.73 51.40 -51.13
#